data_AF-A0A9E4SJH1-F1
#
_entry.id   AF-A0A9E4SJH1-F1
#
_cell.length_a   1.000
_cell.length_b   1.000
_cell.length_c   1.000
_cell.angle_alpha   90.00
_cell.angle_beta   90.00
_cell.angle_gamma   90.00
#
_symmetry.space_group_name_H-M   'P 1'
#
loop_
_entity.id
_entity.type
_entity.pdbx_description
1 polymer ?
#
loop_
_entity_poly.entity_id
_entity_poly.type
_entity_poly.pdbx_seq_one_letter_code
_entity_poly.pdbx_strand_id
1 'polypeptide(L)'
;DIVIYKASQTLAAYRGHAQVTVDDVLEVAEMALLHRMRRQPFDDPELSREKLQEMAQDLLEDQPPPSNQNSPDLGETPPEPPQDEDQPDGGSDENVFQTGDSFQVRPLNLRALDQRQRASYGRRTTSQVRDRRGRYVDAVLPNGKVTDLALDATLRVAAPFQRRRQAYADNDLALQVEPWDLRQKVRESRVGNLVVFVVDASGSMGAQQRMVATKGAVISLLLDAYQRRDRVAMIAFRGTSSEVVLPPTGSAKLAQDRLDALPTGGRTPLADALLDARKIISQHRRRDPDTPPLLVIVSDCRANFSSRGGDPFEDALRVCEAFREEKVQSIVLDPAPRSNRFGLVQTIADALGGEYIPLQELRADAIRSAVRGVIDQNKDSSE
;
A
#
# COMPACT_ATOMS: atom_id res chain seq x y z
N ASP A 1 -23.47 0.10 -24.18
CA ASP A 1 -22.04 -0.08 -24.53
C ASP A 1 -21.94 -0.75 -25.90
N ILE A 2 -21.24 -0.16 -26.86
CA ILE A 2 -21.17 -0.70 -28.23
C ILE A 2 -20.39 -2.01 -28.34
N VAL A 3 -19.45 -2.25 -27.41
CA VAL A 3 -18.62 -3.46 -27.39
C VAL A 3 -19.45 -4.65 -26.92
N ILE A 4 -20.17 -4.49 -25.80
CA ILE A 4 -21.08 -5.52 -25.27
C ILE A 4 -22.13 -5.87 -26.31
N TYR A 5 -22.79 -4.86 -26.90
CA TYR A 5 -23.81 -5.08 -27.92
C TYR A 5 -23.33 -5.93 -29.11
N LYS A 6 -22.18 -5.58 -29.72
CA LYS A 6 -21.65 -6.31 -30.88
C LYS A 6 -21.15 -7.71 -30.52
N ALA A 7 -20.52 -7.86 -29.36
CA ALA A 7 -20.01 -9.14 -28.91
C ALA A 7 -21.14 -10.09 -28.48
N SER A 8 -22.23 -9.60 -27.86
CA SER A 8 -23.41 -10.41 -27.54
C SER A 8 -24.15 -10.87 -28.80
N GLN A 9 -24.22 -10.03 -29.84
CA GLN A 9 -24.72 -10.46 -31.16
C GLN A 9 -23.85 -11.56 -31.77
N THR A 10 -22.54 -11.44 -31.64
CA THR A 10 -21.60 -12.44 -32.16
C THR A 10 -21.73 -13.76 -31.40
N LEU A 11 -21.86 -13.71 -30.07
CA LEU A 11 -22.03 -14.89 -29.22
C LEU A 11 -23.37 -15.59 -29.48
N ALA A 12 -24.46 -14.82 -29.59
CA ALA A 12 -25.78 -15.34 -29.96
C ALA A 12 -25.75 -16.04 -31.32
N ALA A 13 -25.12 -15.42 -32.33
CA ALA A 13 -24.97 -16.02 -33.66
C ALA A 13 -24.10 -17.30 -33.62
N TYR A 14 -23.03 -17.32 -32.81
CA TYR A 14 -22.18 -18.49 -32.62
C TYR A 14 -22.95 -19.67 -31.98
N ARG A 15 -23.89 -19.38 -31.07
CA ARG A 15 -24.78 -20.38 -30.44
C ARG A 15 -25.99 -20.75 -31.30
N GLY A 16 -26.16 -20.13 -32.46
CA GLY A 16 -27.30 -20.37 -33.34
C GLY A 16 -28.60 -19.72 -32.87
N HIS A 17 -28.54 -18.75 -31.96
CA HIS A 17 -29.70 -17.99 -31.51
C HIS A 17 -30.09 -16.92 -32.56
N ALA A 18 -31.39 -16.82 -32.86
CA ALA A 18 -31.93 -15.80 -33.77
C ALA A 18 -32.08 -14.41 -33.11
N GLN A 19 -32.04 -14.36 -31.79
CA GLN A 19 -32.10 -13.14 -30.99
C GLN A 19 -31.09 -13.25 -29.85
N VAL A 20 -30.53 -12.10 -29.43
CA VAL A 20 -29.59 -12.05 -28.31
C VAL A 20 -30.36 -12.30 -27.01
N THR A 21 -29.96 -13.31 -26.25
CA THR A 21 -30.56 -13.60 -24.94
C THR A 21 -29.85 -12.83 -23.82
N VAL A 22 -30.46 -12.80 -22.65
CA VAL A 22 -29.87 -12.18 -21.45
C VAL A 22 -28.56 -12.87 -21.08
N ASP A 23 -28.51 -14.20 -21.16
CA ASP A 23 -27.30 -14.98 -20.89
C ASP A 23 -26.14 -14.59 -21.84
N ASP A 24 -26.44 -14.34 -23.11
CA ASP A 24 -25.45 -13.87 -24.09
C ASP A 24 -24.94 -12.45 -23.78
N VAL A 25 -25.76 -11.63 -23.11
CA VAL A 25 -25.35 -10.30 -22.63
C VAL A 25 -24.52 -10.40 -21.36
N LEU A 26 -24.94 -11.23 -20.40
CA LEU A 26 -24.24 -11.42 -19.12
C LEU A 26 -22.82 -11.95 -19.33
N GLU A 27 -22.67 -12.98 -20.15
CA GLU A 27 -21.38 -13.61 -20.41
C GLU A 27 -20.41 -12.66 -21.12
N VAL A 28 -20.91 -11.89 -22.09
CA VAL A 28 -20.12 -10.87 -22.77
C VAL A 28 -19.83 -9.68 -21.86
N ALA A 29 -20.78 -9.28 -21.03
CA ALA A 29 -20.60 -8.21 -20.05
C ALA A 29 -19.51 -8.60 -19.04
N GLU A 30 -19.46 -9.85 -18.59
CA GLU A 30 -18.37 -10.35 -17.76
C GLU A 30 -17.01 -10.12 -18.44
N MET A 31 -16.86 -10.59 -19.68
CA MET A 31 -15.61 -10.47 -20.45
C MET A 31 -15.25 -9.01 -20.78
N ALA A 32 -16.24 -8.18 -21.11
CA ALA A 32 -16.04 -6.81 -21.58
C ALA A 32 -15.94 -5.78 -20.44
N LEU A 33 -16.54 -6.03 -19.28
CA LEU A 33 -16.49 -5.10 -18.15
C LEU A 33 -15.28 -5.36 -17.24
N LEU A 34 -14.69 -6.55 -17.27
CA LEU A 34 -13.49 -6.94 -16.53
C LEU A 34 -12.31 -5.94 -16.66
N HIS A 35 -12.17 -5.29 -17.82
CA HIS A 35 -11.10 -4.31 -18.09
C HIS A 35 -11.52 -2.83 -17.91
N ARG A 36 -12.82 -2.57 -17.73
CA ARG A 36 -13.39 -1.21 -17.61
C ARG A 36 -13.81 -0.85 -16.21
N MET A 37 -14.10 -1.85 -15.38
CA MET A 37 -14.21 -1.64 -13.95
C MET A 37 -12.92 -0.98 -13.48
N ARG A 38 -13.03 0.20 -12.86
CA ARG A 38 -11.98 0.71 -11.96
C ARG A 38 -11.90 -0.30 -10.81
N ARG A 39 -11.32 -1.46 -11.08
CA ARG A 39 -10.93 -2.45 -10.09
C ARG A 39 -10.14 -1.70 -9.06
N GLN A 40 -10.52 -1.81 -7.79
CA GLN A 40 -9.53 -1.54 -6.79
C GLN A 40 -8.43 -2.58 -7.02
N PRO A 41 -7.14 -2.19 -7.01
CA PRO A 41 -6.09 -3.18 -7.05
C PRO A 41 -6.43 -4.22 -5.96
N PHE A 42 -6.48 -5.51 -6.34
CA PHE A 42 -6.72 -6.65 -5.45
C PHE A 42 -8.16 -7.12 -5.20
N ASP A 43 -9.18 -6.65 -5.94
CA ASP A 43 -10.51 -7.30 -5.95
C ASP A 43 -10.44 -8.74 -6.48
N ASP A 44 -11.04 -9.70 -5.76
CA ASP A 44 -11.09 -11.11 -6.14
C ASP A 44 -11.96 -11.30 -7.42
N PRO A 45 -11.47 -11.97 -8.48
CA PRO A 45 -12.24 -12.19 -9.70
C PRO A 45 -13.58 -12.90 -9.48
N GLU A 46 -13.72 -13.75 -8.46
CA GLU A 46 -14.97 -14.45 -8.16
C GLU A 46 -16.01 -13.54 -7.48
N LEU A 47 -15.61 -12.71 -6.52
CA LEU A 47 -16.49 -11.73 -5.87
C LEU A 47 -17.00 -10.65 -6.84
N SER A 48 -16.21 -10.38 -7.88
CA SER A 48 -16.57 -9.49 -8.99
C SER A 48 -17.66 -10.10 -9.89
N ARG A 49 -17.70 -11.44 -10.01
CA ARG A 49 -18.72 -12.16 -10.81
C ARG A 49 -20.08 -12.16 -10.13
N GLU A 50 -20.14 -12.40 -8.82
CA GLU A 50 -21.39 -12.37 -8.06
C GLU A 50 -22.02 -10.98 -8.09
N LYS A 51 -21.25 -9.92 -7.86
CA LYS A 51 -21.73 -8.52 -7.98
C LYS A 51 -22.20 -8.16 -9.39
N LEU A 52 -21.57 -8.70 -10.43
CA LEU A 52 -21.99 -8.50 -11.82
C LEU A 52 -23.33 -9.21 -12.11
N GLN A 53 -23.53 -10.40 -11.55
CA GLN A 53 -24.81 -11.10 -11.65
C GLN A 53 -25.92 -10.36 -10.89
N GLU A 54 -25.63 -9.85 -9.70
CA GLU A 54 -26.56 -9.09 -8.87
C GLU A 54 -26.98 -7.76 -9.54
N MET A 55 -26.01 -6.95 -9.99
CA MET A 55 -26.31 -5.71 -10.73
C MET A 55 -27.05 -5.94 -12.04
N ALA A 56 -26.84 -7.08 -12.68
CA ALA A 56 -27.53 -7.41 -13.92
C ALA A 56 -28.94 -7.97 -13.68
N GLN A 57 -29.20 -8.63 -12.55
CA GLN A 57 -30.54 -9.02 -12.12
C GLN A 57 -31.38 -7.79 -11.77
N ASP A 58 -30.82 -6.80 -11.07
CA ASP A 58 -31.50 -5.52 -10.77
C ASP A 58 -31.91 -4.76 -12.04
N LEU A 59 -31.09 -4.82 -13.10
CA LEU A 59 -31.41 -4.22 -14.40
C LEU A 59 -32.52 -4.97 -15.17
N LEU A 60 -32.79 -6.23 -14.81
CA LEU A 60 -33.84 -7.05 -15.41
C LEU A 60 -35.19 -6.93 -14.69
N GLU A 61 -35.21 -6.59 -13.41
CA GLU A 61 -36.44 -6.41 -12.62
C GLU A 61 -37.21 -5.10 -12.94
N ASP A 62 -36.63 -4.21 -13.74
CA ASP A 62 -37.27 -2.95 -14.18
C ASP A 62 -38.28 -3.13 -15.35
N GLN A 63 -38.76 -4.35 -15.60
CA GLN A 63 -39.95 -4.56 -16.41
C GLN A 63 -41.21 -4.44 -15.54
N PRO A 64 -42.15 -3.52 -15.85
CA PRO A 64 -43.34 -3.37 -15.05
C PRO A 64 -44.19 -4.65 -15.12
N PRO A 65 -44.71 -5.17 -13.99
CA PRO A 65 -45.64 -6.28 -14.02
C PRO A 65 -46.94 -5.85 -14.74
N PRO A 66 -47.65 -6.77 -15.42
CA PRO A 66 -48.93 -6.43 -16.03
C PRO A 66 -49.93 -6.07 -14.94
N SER A 67 -50.53 -4.91 -15.11
CA SER A 67 -51.54 -4.30 -14.25
C SER A 67 -52.68 -5.28 -13.98
N ASN A 68 -52.91 -5.61 -12.71
CA ASN A 68 -54.24 -6.03 -12.30
C ASN A 68 -54.63 -5.34 -10.99
N GLN A 69 -55.63 -4.48 -11.12
CA GLN A 69 -56.25 -3.73 -10.04
C GLN A 69 -57.16 -4.67 -9.23
N ASN A 70 -56.98 -4.69 -7.92
CA ASN A 70 -58.07 -4.52 -6.95
C ASN A 70 -57.49 -4.47 -5.52
N SER A 71 -57.75 -3.36 -4.85
CA SER A 71 -57.54 -3.07 -3.43
C SER A 71 -58.69 -3.65 -2.57
N PRO A 72 -58.78 -3.37 -1.25
CA PRO A 72 -57.77 -3.35 -0.16
C PRO A 72 -58.22 -4.21 1.05
N ASP A 73 -57.37 -4.49 2.05
CA ASP A 73 -57.75 -4.23 3.46
C ASP A 73 -56.60 -4.42 4.50
N LEU A 74 -56.82 -3.72 5.61
CA LEU A 74 -56.12 -3.49 6.88
C LEU A 74 -55.27 -4.61 7.52
N GLY A 75 -54.24 -4.18 8.26
CA GLY A 75 -53.59 -4.98 9.31
C GLY A 75 -52.37 -4.32 9.94
N GLU A 76 -52.59 -3.54 11.01
CA GLU A 76 -51.54 -3.05 11.91
C GLU A 76 -50.83 -4.21 12.62
N THR A 77 -49.51 -4.13 12.76
CA THR A 77 -48.77 -4.72 13.90
C THR A 77 -47.46 -3.94 14.12
N PRO A 78 -47.08 -3.61 15.37
CA PRO A 78 -45.93 -2.75 15.65
C PRO A 78 -44.61 -3.56 15.68
N PRO A 79 -43.45 -2.93 15.40
CA PRO A 79 -42.16 -3.61 15.53
C PRO A 79 -41.69 -3.64 17.00
N GLU A 80 -41.24 -4.81 17.45
CA GLU A 80 -40.51 -4.99 18.71
C GLU A 80 -39.14 -4.27 18.67
N PRO A 81 -38.63 -3.78 19.82
CA PRO A 81 -37.32 -3.12 19.89
C PRO A 81 -36.18 -4.14 19.85
N PRO A 82 -35.00 -3.80 19.30
CA PRO A 82 -33.83 -4.65 19.38
C PRO A 82 -33.31 -4.70 20.83
N GLN A 83 -33.14 -5.91 21.35
CA GLN A 83 -32.49 -6.15 22.64
C GLN A 83 -30.98 -5.97 22.48
N ASP A 84 -30.44 -5.00 23.20
CA ASP A 84 -29.03 -4.94 23.58
C ASP A 84 -28.71 -6.16 24.46
N GLU A 85 -27.84 -7.05 23.99
CA GLU A 85 -27.11 -7.97 24.86
C GLU A 85 -25.62 -7.60 24.81
N ASP A 86 -25.26 -6.64 25.66
CA ASP A 86 -23.94 -6.58 26.27
C ASP A 86 -23.85 -7.73 27.29
N GLN A 87 -23.00 -8.73 27.04
CA GLN A 87 -22.38 -9.51 28.11
C GLN A 87 -20.86 -9.58 27.94
N PRO A 88 -20.10 -9.38 29.04
CA PRO A 88 -18.66 -9.42 29.03
C PRO A 88 -18.20 -10.86 29.25
N ASP A 89 -17.53 -11.46 28.27
CA ASP A 89 -16.88 -12.76 28.49
C ASP A 89 -15.37 -12.68 28.32
N GLY A 90 -14.68 -12.95 29.42
CA GLY A 90 -13.25 -13.09 29.51
C GLY A 90 -12.85 -14.50 29.09
N GLY A 91 -12.74 -14.70 27.78
CA GLY A 91 -12.19 -15.89 27.16
C GLY A 91 -11.16 -15.50 26.10
N SER A 92 -9.99 -16.13 26.12
CA SER A 92 -8.90 -15.92 25.18
C SER A 92 -9.19 -16.55 23.80
N ASP A 93 -10.26 -16.12 23.14
CA ASP A 93 -10.60 -16.58 21.80
C ASP A 93 -9.97 -15.67 20.75
N GLU A 94 -9.11 -16.27 19.92
CA GLU A 94 -8.52 -15.62 18.76
C GLU A 94 -9.60 -15.41 17.70
N ASN A 95 -9.99 -14.15 17.49
CA ASN A 95 -10.98 -13.79 16.49
C ASN A 95 -10.32 -13.16 15.26
N VAL A 96 -10.75 -13.58 14.06
CA VAL A 96 -10.37 -12.96 12.80
C VAL A 96 -11.52 -12.06 12.35
N PHE A 97 -11.29 -10.75 12.37
CA PHE A 97 -12.28 -9.77 11.90
C PHE A 97 -12.21 -9.58 10.39
N GLN A 98 -13.38 -9.40 9.76
CA GLN A 98 -13.48 -9.00 8.36
C GLN A 98 -12.82 -7.65 8.11
N THR A 99 -12.30 -7.46 6.90
CA THR A 99 -11.61 -6.24 6.52
C THR A 99 -12.61 -5.17 6.12
N GLY A 100 -12.48 -3.96 6.69
CA GLY A 100 -13.32 -2.82 6.32
C GLY A 100 -12.93 -2.23 4.96
N ASP A 101 -13.85 -1.44 4.38
CA ASP A 101 -13.65 -0.82 3.07
C ASP A 101 -12.35 -0.01 2.98
N SER A 102 -11.68 -0.17 1.83
CA SER A 102 -10.51 0.64 1.48
C SER A 102 -10.96 2.02 0.97
N PHE A 103 -10.14 3.05 1.21
CA PHE A 103 -10.42 4.43 0.81
C PHE A 103 -9.18 5.07 0.18
N GLN A 104 -9.37 6.06 -0.68
CA GLN A 104 -8.24 6.76 -1.30
C GLN A 104 -7.52 7.63 -0.28
N VAL A 105 -6.34 7.20 0.17
CA VAL A 105 -5.52 7.98 1.09
C VAL A 105 -4.89 9.16 0.35
N ARG A 106 -4.91 10.35 0.97
CA ARG A 106 -4.09 11.47 0.50
C ARG A 106 -2.62 11.03 0.49
N PRO A 107 -1.80 11.45 -0.49
CA PRO A 107 -0.35 11.27 -0.39
C PRO A 107 0.14 11.71 0.98
N LEU A 108 0.66 10.77 1.78
CA LEU A 108 1.39 11.13 2.98
C LEU A 108 2.57 11.97 2.48
N ASN A 109 2.51 13.29 2.70
CA ASN A 109 3.57 14.21 2.34
C ASN A 109 4.70 13.98 3.33
N LEU A 110 5.44 12.88 3.13
CA LEU A 110 6.66 12.59 3.85
C LEU A 110 7.56 13.81 3.71
N ARG A 111 7.79 14.51 4.83
CA ARG A 111 8.65 15.70 4.87
C ARG A 111 9.97 15.29 4.27
N ALA A 112 10.21 15.67 3.02
CA ALA A 112 11.29 15.10 2.27
C ALA A 112 12.60 15.69 2.82
N LEU A 113 13.20 15.05 3.84
CA LEU A 113 14.32 15.54 4.68
C LEU A 113 15.59 15.91 3.92
N ASP A 114 15.59 15.80 2.60
CA ASP A 114 16.79 15.96 1.78
C ASP A 114 16.49 16.62 0.44
N GLN A 115 15.90 17.81 0.47
CA GLN A 115 15.74 18.64 -0.73
C GLN A 115 17.09 19.08 -1.34
N ARG A 116 18.23 18.78 -0.70
CA ARG A 116 19.55 19.27 -1.12
C ARG A 116 20.22 18.48 -2.25
N GLN A 117 19.61 17.41 -2.76
CA GLN A 117 19.99 16.80 -4.05
C GLN A 117 18.80 16.47 -4.98
N ARG A 118 17.59 16.95 -4.68
CA ARG A 118 16.36 16.62 -5.45
C ARG A 118 16.06 17.61 -6.59
N ALA A 119 17.08 18.03 -7.31
CA ALA A 119 16.89 18.80 -8.53
C ALA A 119 16.71 17.86 -9.73
N SER A 120 15.47 17.42 -9.97
CA SER A 120 15.02 17.19 -11.34
C SER A 120 13.51 17.31 -11.41
N TYR A 121 13.07 18.25 -12.24
CA TYR A 121 11.69 18.61 -12.49
C TYR A 121 10.92 17.45 -13.12
N GLY A 122 9.79 17.09 -12.52
CA GLY A 122 8.72 16.34 -13.17
C GLY A 122 8.23 15.13 -12.39
N ARG A 123 7.13 15.29 -11.65
CA ARG A 123 6.08 14.33 -11.21
C ARG A 123 6.42 12.86 -10.85
N ARG A 124 7.68 12.42 -10.80
CA ARG A 124 8.15 11.05 -10.52
C ARG A 124 9.57 11.13 -9.96
N THR A 125 9.78 10.66 -8.74
CA THR A 125 11.10 10.59 -8.09
C THR A 125 12.00 9.58 -8.82
N THR A 126 13.03 10.08 -9.51
CA THR A 126 14.15 9.27 -10.00
C THR A 126 15.27 9.34 -8.98
N SER A 127 15.78 8.19 -8.55
CA SER A 127 16.99 8.10 -7.73
C SER A 127 18.09 7.45 -8.55
N GLN A 128 19.29 8.01 -8.47
CA GLN A 128 20.49 7.36 -8.99
C GLN A 128 20.77 6.15 -8.10
N VAL A 129 20.76 4.95 -8.67
CA VAL A 129 20.98 3.73 -7.90
C VAL A 129 22.36 3.18 -8.20
N ARG A 130 23.06 2.74 -7.16
CA ARG A 130 24.34 2.04 -7.30
C ARG A 130 24.19 0.55 -7.63
N ASP A 131 22.96 0.03 -7.62
CA ASP A 131 22.62 -1.34 -7.99
C ASP A 131 22.65 -1.48 -9.53
N ARG A 132 22.89 -2.70 -10.02
CA ARG A 132 22.88 -3.02 -11.47
C ARG A 132 21.48 -2.93 -12.09
N ARG A 133 20.48 -2.52 -11.32
CA ARG A 133 19.07 -2.41 -11.69
C ARG A 133 18.72 -0.98 -12.02
N GLY A 134 17.88 -0.80 -13.04
CA GLY A 134 17.45 0.51 -13.53
C GLY A 134 17.88 0.78 -14.96
N ARG A 135 17.38 1.89 -15.50
CA ARG A 135 17.69 2.35 -16.85
C ARG A 135 19.06 3.02 -16.83
N TYR A 136 19.95 2.57 -17.70
CA TYR A 136 21.20 3.28 -17.99
C TYR A 136 20.86 4.62 -18.66
N VAL A 137 21.24 5.72 -18.01
CA VAL A 137 20.90 7.09 -18.46
C VAL A 137 22.13 7.92 -18.79
N ASP A 138 23.25 7.67 -18.12
CA ASP A 138 24.49 8.44 -18.28
C ASP A 138 25.71 7.60 -17.91
N ALA A 139 26.92 8.04 -18.25
CA ALA A 139 28.17 7.37 -17.92
C ALA A 139 29.24 8.34 -17.42
N VAL A 140 29.79 8.06 -16.25
CA VAL A 140 30.76 8.96 -15.58
C VAL A 140 32.14 8.31 -15.42
N LEU A 141 33.16 9.11 -15.14
CA LEU A 141 34.47 8.61 -14.72
C LEU A 141 34.31 7.90 -13.35
N PRO A 142 34.80 6.65 -13.20
CA PRO A 142 34.71 5.94 -11.93
C PRO A 142 35.58 6.62 -10.86
N ASN A 143 35.06 6.74 -9.63
CA ASN A 143 35.86 7.14 -8.47
C ASN A 143 36.38 5.87 -7.77
N GLY A 144 37.51 5.34 -8.25
CA GLY A 144 38.11 4.10 -7.77
C GLY A 144 37.83 2.90 -8.69
N LYS A 145 37.58 1.72 -8.11
CA LYS A 145 37.33 0.49 -8.90
C LYS A 145 36.00 0.56 -9.64
N VAL A 146 36.01 0.17 -10.92
CA VAL A 146 34.79 0.07 -11.73
C VAL A 146 33.95 -1.11 -11.25
N THR A 147 32.70 -0.84 -10.89
CA THR A 147 31.74 -1.86 -10.41
C THR A 147 30.70 -2.24 -11.47
N ASP A 148 30.42 -1.32 -12.40
CA ASP A 148 29.41 -1.46 -13.45
C ASP A 148 29.85 -0.73 -14.74
N LEU A 149 30.61 -1.43 -15.59
CA LEU A 149 31.26 -0.84 -16.78
C LEU A 149 30.24 -0.37 -17.84
N ALA A 150 30.37 0.89 -18.26
CA ALA A 150 29.70 1.45 -19.43
C ALA A 150 30.53 1.17 -20.68
N LEU A 151 30.37 -0.02 -21.25
CA LEU A 151 31.17 -0.48 -22.40
C LEU A 151 31.10 0.51 -23.57
N ASP A 152 29.90 0.94 -23.94
CA ASP A 152 29.65 1.89 -25.03
C ASP A 152 30.33 3.24 -24.79
N ALA A 153 30.23 3.81 -23.58
CA ALA A 153 30.85 5.09 -23.25
C ALA A 153 32.38 4.96 -23.16
N THR A 154 32.87 3.86 -22.60
CA THR A 154 34.31 3.54 -22.53
C THR A 154 34.92 3.45 -23.92
N LEU A 155 34.25 2.73 -24.83
CA LEU A 155 34.69 2.62 -26.23
C LEU A 155 34.63 3.96 -26.96
N ARG A 156 33.58 4.76 -26.76
CA ARG A 156 33.47 6.12 -27.33
C ARG A 156 34.59 7.05 -26.86
N VAL A 157 35.00 6.96 -25.59
CA VAL A 157 36.13 7.74 -25.03
C VAL A 157 37.47 7.23 -25.53
N ALA A 158 37.65 5.92 -25.68
CA ALA A 158 38.89 5.32 -26.17
C ALA A 158 39.11 5.54 -27.68
N ALA A 159 38.04 5.67 -28.46
CA ALA A 159 38.07 5.70 -29.93
C ALA A 159 39.03 6.74 -30.54
N PRO A 160 39.08 8.01 -30.08
CA PRO A 160 39.96 9.03 -30.67
C PRO A 160 41.46 8.72 -30.51
N PHE A 161 41.85 7.90 -29.53
CA PHE A 161 43.24 7.63 -29.21
C PHE A 161 43.81 6.39 -29.93
N GLN A 162 42.98 5.60 -30.63
CA GLN A 162 43.38 4.29 -31.15
C GLN A 162 44.55 4.35 -32.13
N ARG A 163 44.55 5.30 -33.08
CA ARG A 163 45.67 5.45 -34.04
C ARG A 163 47.01 5.67 -33.36
N ARG A 164 47.03 6.52 -32.33
CA ARG A 164 48.25 6.80 -31.57
C ARG A 164 48.67 5.58 -30.76
N ARG A 165 47.73 4.92 -30.09
CA ARG A 165 47.99 3.75 -29.23
C ARG A 165 48.48 2.53 -30.03
N GLN A 166 47.90 2.28 -31.19
CA GLN A 166 48.34 1.22 -32.11
C GLN A 166 49.80 1.39 -32.55
N ALA A 167 50.28 2.62 -32.70
CA ALA A 167 51.66 2.88 -33.10
C ALA A 167 52.71 2.52 -32.03
N TYR A 168 52.31 2.41 -30.76
CA TYR A 168 53.21 2.15 -29.63
C TYR A 168 52.95 0.83 -28.92
N ALA A 169 51.96 0.07 -29.36
CA ALA A 169 51.59 -1.16 -28.68
C ALA A 169 52.32 -2.36 -29.23
N ASP A 170 52.82 -3.16 -28.30
CA ASP A 170 53.50 -4.42 -28.56
C ASP A 170 52.52 -5.61 -28.46
N ASN A 171 51.24 -5.37 -28.75
CA ASN A 171 50.18 -6.37 -28.70
C ASN A 171 49.24 -6.27 -29.90
N ASP A 172 48.63 -7.41 -30.25
CA ASP A 172 47.72 -7.54 -31.37
C ASP A 172 46.25 -7.30 -30.97
N LEU A 173 46.02 -6.38 -30.01
CA LEU A 173 44.67 -6.05 -29.58
C LEU A 173 44.00 -5.12 -30.60
N ALA A 174 42.81 -5.51 -31.06
CA ALA A 174 42.01 -4.69 -31.98
C ALA A 174 41.65 -3.31 -31.41
N LEU A 175 41.56 -3.18 -30.08
CA LEU A 175 41.25 -1.92 -29.40
C LEU A 175 42.00 -1.83 -28.05
N GLN A 176 42.66 -0.71 -27.83
CA GLN A 176 43.43 -0.44 -26.62
C GLN A 176 42.67 0.51 -25.70
N VAL A 177 42.24 -0.02 -24.56
CA VAL A 177 41.53 0.72 -23.50
C VAL A 177 42.49 0.96 -22.35
N GLU A 178 42.57 2.20 -21.90
CA GLU A 178 43.38 2.61 -20.75
C GLU A 178 42.50 2.86 -19.53
N PRO A 179 43.04 2.84 -18.29
CA PRO A 179 42.26 3.06 -17.08
C PRO A 179 41.43 4.36 -17.06
N TRP A 180 41.93 5.44 -17.69
CA TRP A 180 41.22 6.72 -17.76
C TRP A 180 40.10 6.76 -18.81
N ASP A 181 40.05 5.77 -19.72
CA ASP A 181 38.95 5.64 -20.68
C ASP A 181 37.73 5.00 -20.01
N LEU A 182 37.93 4.27 -18.92
CA LEU A 182 36.87 3.55 -18.23
C LEU A 182 35.76 4.51 -17.82
N ARG A 183 34.52 4.13 -18.14
CA ARG A 183 33.31 4.82 -17.72
C ARG A 183 32.43 3.86 -16.96
N GLN A 184 31.78 4.35 -15.91
CA GLN A 184 30.82 3.61 -15.10
C GLN A 184 29.40 4.02 -15.46
N LYS A 185 28.51 3.04 -15.61
CA LYS A 185 27.09 3.29 -15.87
C LYS A 185 26.48 4.03 -14.69
N VAL A 186 25.81 5.13 -14.98
CA VAL A 186 24.84 5.77 -14.08
C VAL A 186 23.47 5.23 -14.47
N ARG A 187 22.82 4.59 -13.51
CA ARG A 187 21.47 4.07 -13.67
C ARG A 187 20.50 4.88 -12.85
N GLU A 188 19.41 5.25 -13.50
CA GLU A 188 18.22 5.72 -12.81
C GLU A 188 17.26 4.56 -12.65
N SER A 189 16.86 4.30 -11.42
CA SER A 189 15.69 3.49 -11.14
C SER A 189 14.64 4.36 -10.45
N ARG A 190 13.39 3.95 -10.59
CA ARG A 190 12.33 4.43 -9.71
C ARG A 190 12.33 3.49 -8.52
N VAL A 191 13.17 3.75 -7.54
CA VAL A 191 13.14 2.98 -6.28
C VAL A 191 12.08 3.64 -5.42
N GLY A 192 11.01 2.89 -5.12
CA GLY A 192 10.07 3.30 -4.09
C GLY A 192 10.72 3.24 -2.71
N ASN A 193 10.17 3.97 -1.76
CA ASN A 193 10.62 3.96 -0.37
C ASN A 193 10.35 2.59 0.27
N LEU A 194 10.96 2.35 1.43
CA LEU A 194 10.54 1.25 2.30
C LEU A 194 9.52 1.79 3.30
N VAL A 195 8.32 1.21 3.32
CA VAL A 195 7.30 1.46 4.34
C VAL A 195 7.26 0.26 5.28
N VAL A 196 7.47 0.49 6.57
CA VAL A 196 7.41 -0.56 7.62
C VAL A 196 6.17 -0.30 8.46
N PHE A 197 5.18 -1.17 8.34
CA PHE A 197 3.99 -1.16 9.19
C PHE A 197 4.25 -1.94 10.47
N VAL A 198 3.92 -1.34 11.60
CA VAL A 198 3.91 -1.96 12.92
C VAL A 198 2.46 -1.94 13.41
N VAL A 199 1.78 -3.08 13.27
CA VAL A 199 0.33 -3.20 13.45
C VAL A 199 0.05 -3.93 14.76
N ASP A 200 -0.75 -3.29 15.60
CA ASP A 200 -1.24 -3.89 16.84
C ASP A 200 -2.33 -4.91 16.54
N ALA A 201 -2.21 -6.10 17.12
CA ALA A 201 -3.23 -7.14 17.07
C ALA A 201 -3.62 -7.62 18.48
N SER A 202 -3.41 -6.80 19.51
CA SER A 202 -3.78 -7.10 20.90
C SER A 202 -5.30 -7.06 21.13
N GLY A 203 -5.74 -7.53 22.31
CA GLY A 203 -7.17 -7.66 22.63
C GLY A 203 -7.97 -6.35 22.56
N SER A 204 -7.35 -5.19 22.80
CA SER A 204 -8.02 -3.88 22.70
C SER A 204 -8.40 -3.51 21.26
N MET A 205 -7.82 -4.19 20.26
CA MET A 205 -8.12 -4.01 18.84
C MET A 205 -9.39 -4.74 18.39
N GLY A 206 -9.84 -5.76 19.13
CA GLY A 206 -11.08 -6.47 18.84
C GLY A 206 -12.35 -5.69 19.21
N ALA A 207 -12.24 -4.66 20.05
CA ALA A 207 -13.36 -3.85 20.48
C ALA A 207 -13.79 -2.81 19.42
N GLN A 208 -15.09 -2.54 19.32
CA GLN A 208 -15.66 -1.40 18.58
C GLN A 208 -15.18 -1.27 17.11
N GLN A 209 -15.06 -2.39 16.40
CA GLN A 209 -14.62 -2.43 14.99
C GLN A 209 -13.23 -1.80 14.73
N ARG A 210 -12.38 -1.63 15.77
CA ARG A 210 -11.05 -1.01 15.62
C ARG A 210 -10.15 -1.80 14.68
N MET A 211 -10.14 -3.13 14.79
CA MET A 211 -9.39 -3.99 13.87
C MET A 211 -9.90 -3.87 12.43
N VAL A 212 -11.22 -3.80 12.22
CA VAL A 212 -11.83 -3.60 10.90
C VAL A 212 -11.35 -2.28 10.28
N ALA A 213 -11.32 -1.21 11.08
CA ALA A 213 -10.82 0.10 10.66
C ALA A 213 -9.31 0.07 10.38
N THR A 214 -8.51 -0.59 11.23
CA THR A 214 -7.07 -0.78 11.06
C THR A 214 -6.75 -1.53 9.78
N LYS A 215 -7.39 -2.68 9.54
CA LYS A 215 -7.21 -3.45 8.30
C LYS A 215 -7.55 -2.58 7.08
N GLY A 216 -8.69 -1.89 7.09
CA GLY A 216 -9.08 -1.00 5.99
C GLY A 216 -8.09 0.14 5.74
N ALA A 217 -7.57 0.77 6.80
CA ALA A 217 -6.57 1.83 6.66
C ALA A 217 -5.20 1.33 6.20
N VAL A 218 -4.74 0.19 6.72
CA VAL A 218 -3.49 -0.43 6.27
C VAL A 218 -3.60 -0.85 4.81
N ILE A 219 -4.71 -1.46 4.36
CA ILE A 219 -4.93 -1.74 2.93
C ILE A 219 -4.90 -0.46 2.10
N SER A 220 -5.55 0.60 2.57
CA SER A 220 -5.57 1.88 1.87
C SER A 220 -4.16 2.46 1.70
N LEU A 221 -3.30 2.31 2.72
CA LEU A 221 -1.89 2.70 2.66
C LEU A 221 -1.03 1.74 1.81
N LEU A 222 -1.30 0.44 1.86
CA LEU A 222 -0.67 -0.57 0.99
C LEU A 222 -0.96 -0.30 -0.49
N LEU A 223 -2.18 0.15 -0.80
CA LEU A 223 -2.60 0.53 -2.13
C LEU A 223 -1.84 1.76 -2.64
N ASP A 224 -1.68 2.81 -1.82
CA ASP A 224 -0.86 3.99 -2.18
C ASP A 224 0.62 3.60 -2.35
N ALA A 225 1.17 2.80 -1.43
CA ALA A 225 2.53 2.28 -1.52
C ALA A 225 2.76 1.46 -2.81
N TYR A 226 1.80 0.60 -3.18
CA TYR A 226 1.84 -0.17 -4.42
C TYR A 226 1.86 0.75 -5.66
N GLN A 227 1.01 1.78 -5.69
CA GLN A 227 0.98 2.75 -6.79
C GLN A 227 2.31 3.50 -6.93
N ARG A 228 2.97 3.79 -5.80
CA ARG A 228 4.30 4.42 -5.76
C ARG A 228 5.46 3.44 -6.02
N ARG A 229 5.18 2.14 -6.12
CA ARG A 229 6.17 1.04 -6.20
C ARG A 229 7.10 0.99 -4.99
N ASP A 230 6.58 1.39 -3.85
CA ASP A 230 7.24 1.27 -2.56
C ASP A 230 7.32 -0.20 -2.15
N ARG A 231 8.37 -0.54 -1.40
CA ARG A 231 8.46 -1.82 -0.73
C ARG A 231 7.76 -1.71 0.60
N VAL A 232 7.06 -2.76 0.99
CA VAL A 232 6.37 -2.82 2.26
C VAL A 232 6.89 -3.97 3.11
N ALA A 233 7.10 -3.71 4.39
CA ALA A 233 7.22 -4.71 5.42
C ALA A 233 6.09 -4.52 6.44
N MET A 234 5.68 -5.61 7.09
CA MET A 234 4.64 -5.59 8.11
C MET A 234 5.09 -6.43 9.30
N ILE A 235 5.01 -5.84 10.48
CA ILE A 235 5.24 -6.46 11.76
C ILE A 235 3.92 -6.40 12.49
N ALA A 236 3.44 -7.53 12.96
CA ALA A 236 2.31 -7.57 13.87
C ALA A 236 2.80 -7.98 15.25
N PHE A 237 2.13 -7.50 16.29
CA PHE A 237 2.46 -7.85 17.65
C PHE A 237 1.22 -8.15 18.46
N ARG A 238 1.29 -9.23 19.24
CA ARG A 238 0.19 -9.76 20.03
C ARG A 238 0.73 -10.69 21.11
N GLY A 239 -0.03 -10.90 22.18
CA GLY A 239 0.40 -11.78 23.26
C GLY A 239 1.76 -11.32 23.83
N THR A 240 2.75 -12.20 23.84
CA THR A 240 4.07 -11.93 24.44
C THR A 240 5.20 -11.73 23.41
N SER A 241 4.87 -11.58 22.13
CA SER A 241 5.89 -11.46 21.07
C SER A 241 5.44 -10.60 19.88
N SER A 242 6.42 -10.09 19.13
CA SER A 242 6.26 -9.54 17.79
C SER A 242 6.62 -10.57 16.72
N GLU A 243 5.97 -10.49 15.57
CA GLU A 243 6.24 -11.32 14.40
C GLU A 243 6.38 -10.46 13.14
N VAL A 244 7.39 -10.73 12.33
CA VAL A 244 7.52 -10.15 10.99
C VAL A 244 6.59 -10.91 10.04
N VAL A 245 5.33 -10.48 10.00
CA VAL A 245 4.26 -11.05 9.17
C VAL A 245 4.58 -10.94 7.67
N LEU A 246 5.23 -9.84 7.27
CA LEU A 246 5.65 -9.61 5.90
C LEU A 246 7.07 -9.01 5.85
N PRO A 247 8.07 -9.75 5.33
CA PRO A 247 9.37 -9.15 5.05
C PRO A 247 9.27 -8.13 3.91
N PRO A 248 10.24 -7.21 3.75
CA PRO A 248 10.22 -6.19 2.70
C PRO A 248 9.93 -6.77 1.29
N THR A 249 8.74 -6.50 0.77
CA THR A 249 8.24 -6.99 -0.52
C THR A 249 7.58 -5.89 -1.34
N GLY A 250 7.58 -6.03 -2.66
CA GLY A 250 6.77 -5.19 -3.55
C GLY A 250 5.39 -5.80 -3.86
N SER A 251 5.09 -6.98 -3.29
CA SER A 251 3.82 -7.67 -3.51
C SER A 251 2.77 -7.18 -2.53
N ALA A 252 1.91 -6.28 -3.00
CA ALA A 252 0.78 -5.80 -2.22
C ALA A 252 -0.29 -6.87 -2.00
N LYS A 253 -0.47 -7.81 -2.94
CA LYS A 253 -1.38 -8.95 -2.75
C LYS A 253 -0.95 -9.82 -1.56
N LEU A 254 0.34 -10.15 -1.47
CA LEU A 254 0.87 -10.89 -0.31
C LEU A 254 0.69 -10.11 1.00
N ALA A 255 0.81 -8.79 0.96
CA ALA A 255 0.58 -7.95 2.13
C ALA A 255 -0.88 -7.99 2.59
N GLN A 256 -1.83 -7.94 1.65
CA GLN A 256 -3.27 -8.03 1.92
C GLN A 256 -3.62 -9.40 2.50
N ASP A 257 -3.24 -10.50 1.84
CA ASP A 257 -3.58 -11.86 2.27
C ASP A 257 -3.09 -12.13 3.72
N ARG A 258 -1.92 -11.58 4.07
CA ARG A 258 -1.36 -11.69 5.42
C ARG A 258 -2.08 -10.82 6.46
N LEU A 259 -2.57 -9.65 6.05
CA LEU A 259 -3.34 -8.76 6.91
C LEU A 259 -4.74 -9.31 7.17
N ASP A 260 -5.37 -9.89 6.16
CA ASP A 260 -6.71 -10.49 6.27
C ASP A 260 -6.68 -11.66 7.26
N ALA A 261 -5.64 -12.50 7.20
CA ALA A 261 -5.43 -13.64 8.10
C ALA A 261 -4.96 -13.26 9.52
N LEU A 262 -4.75 -11.97 9.82
CA LEU A 262 -4.21 -11.55 11.12
C LEU A 262 -5.26 -11.73 12.24
N PRO A 263 -5.01 -12.60 13.24
CA PRO A 263 -5.90 -12.78 14.38
C PRO A 263 -5.71 -11.68 15.41
N THR A 264 -6.72 -11.43 16.25
CA THR A 264 -6.64 -10.46 17.35
C THR A 264 -6.69 -11.12 18.72
N GLY A 265 -5.90 -10.64 19.67
CA GLY A 265 -5.95 -11.07 21.07
C GLY A 265 -4.64 -10.91 21.82
N GLY A 266 -4.70 -10.97 23.15
CA GLY A 266 -3.52 -10.97 24.03
C GLY A 266 -2.96 -9.58 24.37
N ARG A 267 -1.71 -9.57 24.87
CA ARG A 267 -0.98 -8.38 25.32
C ARG A 267 -0.30 -7.63 24.14
N THR A 268 0.36 -6.52 24.46
CA THR A 268 0.83 -5.48 23.54
C THR A 268 2.35 -5.28 23.71
N PRO A 269 3.20 -6.15 23.12
CA PRO A 269 4.66 -6.07 23.23
C PRO A 269 5.25 -5.04 22.25
N LEU A 270 4.87 -3.76 22.42
CA LEU A 270 5.20 -2.68 21.49
C LEU A 270 6.72 -2.48 21.33
N ALA A 271 7.49 -2.55 22.42
CA ALA A 271 8.94 -2.38 22.39
C ALA A 271 9.63 -3.43 21.50
N ASP A 272 9.18 -4.70 21.58
CA ASP A 272 9.74 -5.79 20.77
C ASP A 272 9.45 -5.56 19.27
N ALA A 273 8.22 -5.15 18.95
CA ALA A 273 7.82 -4.82 17.58
C ALA A 273 8.64 -3.66 16.99
N LEU A 274 8.89 -2.62 17.79
CA LEU A 274 9.73 -1.48 17.41
C LEU A 274 11.20 -1.90 17.21
N LEU A 275 11.72 -2.83 18.02
CA LEU A 275 13.07 -3.36 17.83
C LEU A 275 13.19 -4.15 16.52
N ASP A 276 12.20 -4.97 16.19
CA ASP A 276 12.16 -5.69 14.92
C ASP A 276 12.06 -4.75 13.73
N ALA A 277 11.26 -3.69 13.83
CA ALA A 277 11.20 -2.63 12.83
C ALA A 277 12.57 -1.98 12.63
N ARG A 278 13.28 -1.68 13.74
CA ARG A 278 14.61 -1.07 13.68
C ARG A 278 15.64 -1.98 13.00
N LYS A 279 15.56 -3.31 13.21
CA LYS A 279 16.40 -4.28 12.50
C LYS A 279 16.17 -4.24 11.00
N ILE A 280 14.89 -4.27 10.55
CA ILE A 280 14.53 -4.20 9.12
C ILE A 280 15.03 -2.89 8.49
N ILE A 281 14.80 -1.76 9.17
CA ILE A 281 15.21 -0.43 8.74
C ILE A 281 16.73 -0.32 8.64
N SER A 282 17.47 -0.83 9.63
CA SER A 282 18.94 -0.81 9.62
C SER A 282 19.51 -1.65 8.47
N GLN A 283 18.94 -2.82 8.19
CA GLN A 283 19.31 -3.65 7.05
C GLN A 283 19.03 -2.96 5.71
N HIS A 284 17.86 -2.32 5.58
CA HIS A 284 17.49 -1.55 4.39
C HIS A 284 18.46 -0.38 4.14
N ARG A 285 18.77 0.41 5.17
CA ARG A 285 19.70 1.55 5.05
C ARG A 285 21.11 1.14 4.61
N ARG A 286 21.57 -0.06 4.98
CA ARG A 286 22.86 -0.59 4.52
C ARG A 286 22.83 -0.98 3.04
N ARG A 287 21.68 -1.44 2.56
CA ARG A 287 21.50 -1.90 1.17
C ARG A 287 21.20 -0.74 0.21
N ASP A 288 20.28 0.13 0.60
CA ASP A 288 19.70 1.19 -0.22
C ASP A 288 19.71 2.54 0.54
N PRO A 289 20.88 3.15 0.77
CA PRO A 289 21.04 4.34 1.62
C PRO A 289 20.31 5.59 1.10
N ASP A 290 20.07 5.66 -0.21
CA ASP A 290 19.43 6.80 -0.88
C ASP A 290 17.89 6.78 -0.79
N THR A 291 17.31 5.73 -0.19
CA THR A 291 15.85 5.58 -0.01
C THR A 291 15.47 5.64 1.46
N PRO A 292 14.93 6.78 1.94
CA PRO A 292 14.58 6.93 3.33
C PRO A 292 13.40 5.99 3.69
N PRO A 293 13.49 5.24 4.79
CA PRO A 293 12.39 4.41 5.26
C PRO A 293 11.34 5.25 5.98
N LEU A 294 10.08 4.82 5.89
CA LEU A 294 8.94 5.31 6.64
C LEU A 294 8.49 4.23 7.63
N LEU A 295 8.41 4.60 8.90
CA LEU A 295 7.78 3.80 9.95
C LEU A 295 6.31 4.24 10.10
N VAL A 296 5.39 3.30 10.02
CA VAL A 296 3.95 3.53 10.28
C VAL A 296 3.51 2.63 11.42
N ILE A 297 3.17 3.20 12.56
CA ILE A 297 2.64 2.47 13.71
C ILE A 297 1.12 2.58 13.69
N VAL A 298 0.42 1.46 13.83
CA VAL A 298 -1.05 1.44 13.94
C VAL A 298 -1.42 0.71 15.23
N SER A 299 -1.65 1.47 16.30
CA SER A 299 -1.83 0.95 17.66
C SER A 299 -2.47 2.00 18.56
N ASP A 300 -3.14 1.56 19.63
CA ASP A 300 -3.53 2.42 20.76
C ASP A 300 -2.33 2.74 21.70
N CYS A 301 -1.14 2.23 21.36
CA CYS A 301 0.14 2.41 22.04
C CYS A 301 0.13 2.02 23.52
N ARG A 302 -0.78 1.12 23.95
CA ARG A 302 -0.85 0.64 25.33
C ARG A 302 0.18 -0.45 25.59
N ALA A 303 1.47 -0.08 25.67
CA ALA A 303 2.53 -1.01 26.02
C ALA A 303 2.29 -1.60 27.42
N ASN A 304 1.97 -2.89 27.49
CA ASN A 304 1.63 -3.60 28.73
C ASN A 304 2.44 -4.89 28.92
N PHE A 305 3.41 -5.14 28.04
CA PHE A 305 4.33 -6.28 28.13
C PHE A 305 5.76 -5.86 27.79
N SER A 306 6.71 -6.22 28.66
CA SER A 306 8.14 -6.08 28.43
C SER A 306 8.79 -7.46 28.49
N SER A 307 9.47 -7.84 27.40
CA SER A 307 10.32 -9.04 27.36
C SER A 307 11.54 -8.94 28.29
N ARG A 308 11.90 -7.73 28.71
CA ARG A 308 13.08 -7.41 29.52
C ARG A 308 12.79 -7.28 31.03
N GLY A 309 11.52 -7.40 31.43
CA GLY A 309 11.10 -7.30 32.83
C GLY A 309 11.13 -5.89 33.42
N GLY A 310 11.28 -4.85 32.57
CA GLY A 310 11.19 -3.43 32.95
C GLY A 310 9.80 -2.85 32.75
N ASP A 311 9.66 -1.52 32.87
CA ASP A 311 8.43 -0.84 32.50
C ASP A 311 8.21 -0.89 30.98
N PRO A 312 7.11 -1.53 30.50
CA PRO A 312 6.87 -1.70 29.06
C PRO A 312 6.79 -0.39 28.29
N PHE A 313 6.26 0.66 28.91
CA PHE A 313 6.08 1.95 28.25
C PHE A 313 7.39 2.71 28.12
N GLU A 314 8.20 2.77 29.18
CA GLU A 314 9.57 3.30 29.09
C GLU A 314 10.44 2.54 28.09
N ASP A 315 10.35 1.22 28.04
CA ASP A 315 11.10 0.41 27.07
C ASP A 315 10.73 0.79 25.63
N ALA A 316 9.45 1.02 25.34
CA ALA A 316 8.99 1.49 24.04
C ALA A 316 9.50 2.91 23.71
N LEU A 317 9.47 3.83 24.69
CA LEU A 317 9.97 5.20 24.53
C LEU A 317 11.46 5.24 24.17
N ARG A 318 12.30 4.45 24.83
CA ARG A 318 13.74 4.37 24.51
C ARG A 318 13.99 3.92 23.06
N VAL A 319 13.17 3.02 22.54
CA VAL A 319 13.27 2.60 21.13
C VAL A 319 12.79 3.70 20.19
N CYS A 320 11.73 4.44 20.56
CA CYS A 320 11.23 5.59 19.82
C CYS A 320 12.28 6.71 19.71
N GLU A 321 12.98 7.02 20.80
CA GLU A 321 14.08 7.99 20.81
C GLU A 321 15.21 7.58 19.87
N ALA A 322 15.56 6.29 19.83
CA ALA A 322 16.55 5.77 18.88
C ALA A 322 16.12 5.97 17.41
N PHE A 323 14.84 5.79 17.07
CA PHE A 323 14.34 6.11 15.74
C PHE A 323 14.48 7.58 15.38
N ARG A 324 14.25 8.47 16.36
CA ARG A 324 14.39 9.92 16.20
C ARG A 324 15.85 10.31 15.98
N GLU A 325 16.78 9.74 16.73
CA GLU A 325 18.24 9.93 16.54
C GLU A 325 18.70 9.44 15.16
N GLU A 326 18.17 8.30 14.73
CA GLU A 326 18.42 7.73 13.41
C GLU A 326 17.73 8.51 12.26
N LYS A 327 16.93 9.53 12.59
CA LYS A 327 16.14 10.38 11.66
C LYS A 327 15.17 9.59 10.79
N VAL A 328 14.58 8.54 11.35
CA VAL A 328 13.55 7.75 10.67
C VAL A 328 12.24 8.51 10.67
N GLN A 329 11.63 8.67 9.49
CA GLN A 329 10.32 9.30 9.39
C GLN A 329 9.28 8.37 9.96
N SER A 330 8.44 8.88 10.85
CA SER A 330 7.49 8.06 11.60
C SER A 330 6.10 8.69 11.61
N ILE A 331 5.07 7.86 11.47
CA ILE A 331 3.66 8.23 11.59
C ILE A 331 3.02 7.26 12.58
N VAL A 332 2.22 7.78 13.50
CA VAL A 332 1.46 6.99 14.47
C VAL A 332 -0.03 7.18 14.19
N LEU A 333 -0.69 6.08 13.83
CA LEU A 333 -2.10 6.00 13.52
C LEU A 333 -2.88 5.45 14.71
N ASP A 334 -3.83 6.23 15.19
CA ASP A 334 -4.66 5.88 16.34
C ASP A 334 -6.02 5.37 15.88
N PRO A 335 -6.30 4.05 16.02
CA PRO A 335 -7.60 3.48 15.68
C PRO A 335 -8.68 3.78 16.73
N ALA A 336 -8.32 4.30 17.91
CA ALA A 336 -9.29 4.58 18.97
C ALA A 336 -10.23 5.73 18.60
N PRO A 337 -11.52 5.68 19.01
CA PRO A 337 -12.44 6.79 18.83
C PRO A 337 -12.02 8.00 19.66
N ARG A 338 -12.45 9.21 19.22
CA ARG A 338 -12.15 10.49 19.89
C ARG A 338 -12.46 10.51 21.39
N SER A 339 -13.49 9.79 21.82
CA SER A 339 -13.93 9.71 23.21
C SER A 339 -12.98 8.92 24.13
N ASN A 340 -12.05 8.13 23.57
CA ASN A 340 -11.21 7.21 24.33
C ASN A 340 -9.70 7.43 24.07
N ARG A 341 -9.31 8.66 23.69
CA ARG A 341 -7.91 9.01 23.43
C ARG A 341 -7.15 9.16 24.75
N PHE A 342 -6.36 8.15 25.09
CA PHE A 342 -5.38 8.25 26.16
C PHE A 342 -4.13 8.94 25.58
N GLY A 343 -3.58 9.95 26.27
CA GLY A 343 -2.43 10.75 25.79
C GLY A 343 -1.15 9.96 25.46
N LEU A 344 -1.12 8.65 25.71
CA LEU A 344 -0.02 7.73 25.45
C LEU A 344 0.41 7.71 23.97
N VAL A 345 -0.55 7.70 23.04
CA VAL A 345 -0.25 7.66 21.60
C VAL A 345 0.51 8.92 21.18
N GLN A 346 0.12 10.06 21.74
CA GLN A 346 0.78 11.33 21.47
C GLN A 346 2.20 11.36 22.06
N THR A 347 2.40 10.83 23.26
CA THR A 347 3.75 10.68 23.84
C THR A 347 4.67 9.82 22.97
N ILE A 348 4.16 8.71 22.42
CA ILE A 348 4.93 7.87 21.48
C ILE A 348 5.26 8.62 20.19
N ALA A 349 4.30 9.33 19.61
CA ALA A 349 4.52 10.14 18.41
C ALA A 349 5.58 11.23 18.65
N ASP A 350 5.52 11.91 19.79
CA ASP A 350 6.48 12.94 20.19
C ASP A 350 7.89 12.36 20.41
N ALA A 351 7.98 11.19 21.06
CA ALA A 351 9.25 10.48 21.26
C ALA A 351 9.91 10.07 19.93
N LEU A 352 9.11 9.65 18.95
CA LEU A 352 9.56 9.37 17.58
C LEU A 352 9.94 10.65 16.80
N GLY A 353 9.49 11.82 17.25
CA GLY A 353 9.49 13.04 16.43
C GLY A 353 8.62 12.91 15.17
N GLY A 354 7.59 12.06 15.25
CA GLY A 354 6.70 11.68 14.16
C GLY A 354 5.38 12.46 14.16
N GLU A 355 4.52 12.15 13.19
CA GLU A 355 3.18 12.73 13.08
C GLU A 355 2.13 11.81 13.72
N TYR A 356 1.28 12.36 14.59
CA TYR A 356 0.12 11.68 15.14
C TYR A 356 -1.10 11.94 14.25
N ILE A 357 -1.74 10.88 13.74
CA ILE A 357 -2.92 10.98 12.88
C ILE A 357 -4.02 10.04 13.40
N PRO A 358 -5.17 10.57 13.82
CA PRO A 358 -6.33 9.74 14.12
C PRO A 358 -6.89 9.05 12.87
N LEU A 359 -7.20 7.77 12.99
CA LEU A 359 -7.62 6.96 11.83
C LEU A 359 -8.92 7.46 11.18
N GLN A 360 -9.82 8.05 11.98
CA GLN A 360 -11.08 8.60 11.46
C GLN A 360 -10.87 9.87 10.61
N GLU A 361 -9.79 10.61 10.87
CA GLU A 361 -9.44 11.82 10.10
C GLU A 361 -8.86 11.45 8.73
N LEU A 362 -8.14 10.33 8.64
CA LEU A 362 -7.67 9.74 7.39
C LEU A 362 -8.83 9.40 6.43
N ARG A 363 -9.92 8.81 6.94
CA ARG A 363 -11.15 8.55 6.16
C ARG A 363 -11.86 9.84 5.76
N ALA A 364 -12.00 10.77 6.69
CA ALA A 364 -12.73 12.02 6.46
C ALA A 364 -12.06 12.91 5.40
N ASP A 365 -10.73 13.00 5.40
CA ASP A 365 -9.98 13.79 4.43
C ASP A 365 -9.99 13.14 3.03
N ALA A 366 -9.96 11.80 2.97
CA ALA A 366 -10.16 11.05 1.73
C ALA A 366 -11.53 11.33 1.10
N ILE A 367 -12.60 11.27 1.92
CA ILE A 367 -13.98 11.54 1.48
C ILE A 367 -14.13 13.01 1.07
N ARG A 368 -13.60 13.97 1.86
CA ARG A 368 -13.65 15.40 1.52
C ARG A 368 -12.94 15.72 0.21
N SER A 369 -11.79 15.09 -0.04
CA SER A 369 -11.06 15.24 -1.30
C SER A 369 -11.81 14.64 -2.49
N ALA A 370 -12.44 13.48 -2.31
CA ALA A 370 -13.24 12.83 -3.35
C ALA A 370 -14.48 13.67 -3.72
N VAL A 371 -15.20 14.20 -2.72
CA VAL A 371 -16.35 15.08 -2.94
C VAL A 371 -15.95 16.38 -3.63
N ARG A 372 -14.81 16.99 -3.25
CA ARG A 372 -14.33 18.23 -3.88
C ARG A 372 -13.90 18.01 -5.34
N GLY A 373 -13.26 16.88 -5.63
CA GLY A 373 -12.90 16.49 -7.01
C GLY A 373 -14.10 16.23 -7.92
N VAL A 374 -15.21 15.71 -7.39
CA VAL A 374 -16.47 15.51 -8.15
C VAL A 374 -17.20 16.84 -8.37
N ILE A 375 -17.21 17.72 -7.37
CA ILE A 375 -17.82 19.05 -7.49
C ILE A 375 -17.09 19.93 -8.52
N ASP A 376 -15.76 19.83 -8.57
CA ASP A 376 -14.96 20.57 -9.57
C ASP A 376 -15.14 19.98 -10.99
N GLN A 377 -15.33 18.66 -11.15
CA GLN A 377 -15.63 18.04 -12.45
C GLN A 377 -17.03 18.37 -13.00
N ASN A 378 -18.02 18.60 -12.12
CA ASN A 378 -19.36 19.01 -12.53
C ASN A 378 -19.46 20.50 -12.92
N LYS A 379 -18.50 21.33 -12.49
CA LYS A 379 -18.39 22.72 -12.95
C LYS A 379 -17.78 22.82 -14.36
N ASP A 380 -16.77 22.00 -14.65
CA ASP A 380 -16.11 21.96 -15.97
C ASP A 380 -16.94 21.27 -17.08
N SER A 381 -18.08 20.64 -16.73
CA SER A 381 -19.01 20.01 -17.69
C SER A 381 -20.30 20.79 -17.89
N SER A 382 -20.42 21.97 -17.25
CA SER A 382 -21.53 22.90 -17.38
C SER A 382 -21.15 24.24 -18.05
N GLU A 383 -19.89 24.38 -18.49
CA GLU A 383 -19.41 25.39 -19.45
C GLU A 383 -19.12 24.71 -20.79
#